data_AF-A0A1W4XCS1-F1
#
_entry.id   AF-A0A1W4XCS1-F1
#
_cell.length_a   1.000
_cell.length_b   1.000
_cell.length_c   1.000
_cell.angle_alpha   90.00
_cell.angle_beta   90.00
_cell.angle_gamma   90.00
#
_symmetry.space_group_name_H-M   'P 1'
#
loop_
_entity.id
_entity.type
_entity.pdbx_description
1 polymer ?
#
loop_
_entity_poly.entity_id
_entity_poly.type
_entity_poly.pdbx_seq_one_letter_code
_entity_poly.pdbx_strand_id
1 'polypeptide(L)'
;MSSEVIITADTEKELLETMTAIQLSDKVTSQGELYCVNCCEFLWPPIMLGKKGNICGNCWKNDSKGFIPNIALEKTLENLSIRCMNSENGCKVRNHYKEMAVHKKQCTYRSFSCPINSIDHCEWLGYNNDLVHHFIQEHPQNIIKAEINSVLLNVDVENDVKEIKLMMLSDRIFISLISNDIVNQILSVTVFFVDDFKSKANDYQFIVQLSTSENALISHETNKFEVVHISNYNKDYNDGLKIDIGLLKRFSTDSFCKCTFKILSNVCESKTSEELLRNFECPVCNNYMRAPIYQCLSGHSICKQCKPKLMDCPICHSDLGNTRNYSLESFSNGIYFPCSYYHRGCEQSFLEKDINKHEGDCRFRSYICPFGNTYCDWIGLLTNLSCHLKNVHTDATYMTNQEKSTAPFWVERHFCQTYCLMTYGEIFRVSYEQENGHQNWAVQLVGPKSETKVYSYEITLINERKPHKKLTRLDLCQEYTGNDDIFNHSVKLPSNILSEFTNNGELTYLVRILKIRI
;
A
#
# COMPACT_ATOMS: atom_id res chain seq x y z
N MET A 1 6.79 -38.66 48.07
CA MET A 1 7.96 -37.79 47.84
C MET A 1 7.47 -36.59 47.04
N SER A 2 6.90 -35.62 47.74
CA SER A 2 6.45 -34.34 47.21
C SER A 2 7.42 -33.31 47.75
N SER A 3 8.43 -32.98 46.96
CA SER A 3 9.40 -31.94 47.26
C SER A 3 8.77 -30.58 46.96
N GLU A 4 8.08 -30.04 47.96
CA GLU A 4 7.82 -28.60 48.06
C GLU A 4 9.17 -27.89 48.13
N VAL A 5 9.49 -27.14 47.08
CA VAL A 5 10.62 -26.22 47.09
C VAL A 5 10.25 -25.08 48.04
N ILE A 6 10.75 -25.17 49.28
CA ILE A 6 10.73 -24.07 50.22
C ILE A 6 11.65 -22.98 49.65
N ILE A 7 11.06 -21.99 49.00
CA ILE A 7 11.75 -20.76 48.60
C ILE A 7 12.04 -20.02 49.91
N THR A 8 13.27 -20.14 50.40
CA THR A 8 13.74 -19.43 51.59
C THR A 8 13.89 -17.94 51.27
N ALA A 9 13.52 -17.07 52.21
CA ALA A 9 13.59 -15.60 52.08
C ALA A 9 14.96 -15.05 51.62
N ASP A 10 16.04 -15.82 51.79
CA ASP A 10 17.38 -15.47 51.31
C ASP A 10 17.51 -15.51 49.76
N THR A 11 16.76 -16.37 49.07
CA THR A 11 16.79 -16.46 47.59
C THR A 11 16.07 -15.30 46.90
N GLU A 12 15.02 -14.75 47.53
CA GLU A 12 14.37 -13.52 47.04
C GLU A 12 15.28 -12.30 47.16
N LYS A 13 16.09 -12.26 48.21
CA LYS A 13 17.03 -11.18 48.49
C LYS A 13 18.19 -11.17 47.49
N GLU A 14 18.77 -12.34 47.19
CA GLU A 14 19.79 -12.49 46.14
C GLU A 14 19.26 -12.16 44.73
N LEU A 15 17.98 -12.47 44.46
CA LEU A 15 17.33 -12.08 43.20
C LEU A 15 17.15 -10.56 43.08
N LEU A 16 16.75 -9.86 44.16
CA LEU A 16 16.62 -8.40 44.15
C LEU A 16 17.97 -7.68 43.94
N GLU A 17 19.06 -8.23 44.47
CA GLU A 17 20.40 -7.64 44.36
C GLU A 17 21.01 -7.76 42.96
N THR A 18 20.50 -8.65 42.11
CA THR A 18 20.99 -8.88 40.74
C THR A 18 20.10 -8.28 39.65
N MET A 19 18.92 -7.75 40.01
CA MET A 19 18.00 -7.14 39.06
C MET A 19 18.47 -5.75 38.63
N THR A 20 18.42 -5.50 37.32
CA THR A 20 18.56 -4.15 36.78
C THR A 20 17.40 -3.27 37.25
N ALA A 21 17.60 -1.94 37.31
CA ALA A 21 16.55 -0.99 37.66
C ALA A 21 15.27 -1.14 36.78
N ILE A 22 15.46 -1.57 35.53
CA ILE A 22 14.40 -1.88 34.55
C ILE A 22 13.61 -3.14 34.95
N GLN A 23 14.28 -4.18 35.41
CA GLN A 23 13.62 -5.42 35.85
C GLN A 23 12.85 -5.19 37.15
N LEU A 24 13.40 -4.38 38.06
CA LEU A 24 12.70 -3.99 39.29
C LEU A 24 11.44 -3.19 38.97
N SER A 25 11.52 -2.21 38.08
CA SER A 25 10.35 -1.42 37.67
C SER A 25 9.28 -2.29 37.01
N ASP A 26 9.66 -3.27 36.19
CA ASP A 26 8.72 -4.22 35.59
C ASP A 26 8.00 -5.07 36.64
N LYS A 27 8.73 -5.62 37.62
CA LYS A 27 8.14 -6.40 38.71
C LYS A 27 7.15 -5.57 39.52
N VAL A 28 7.54 -4.36 39.91
CA VAL A 28 6.68 -3.42 40.66
C VAL A 28 5.44 -3.01 39.85
N THR A 29 5.57 -2.76 38.53
CA THR A 29 4.39 -2.48 37.68
C THR A 29 3.44 -3.67 37.57
N SER A 30 3.96 -4.90 37.45
CA SER A 30 3.13 -6.12 37.37
C SER A 30 2.37 -6.41 38.67
N GLN A 31 2.89 -5.95 39.80
CA GLN A 31 2.25 -6.08 41.11
C GLN A 31 1.25 -4.96 41.41
N GLY A 32 1.12 -3.97 40.52
CA GLY A 32 0.17 -2.87 40.71
C GLY A 32 0.63 -1.77 41.69
N GLU A 33 1.89 -1.77 42.11
CA GLU A 33 2.37 -0.89 43.20
C GLU A 33 2.58 0.58 42.78
N LEU A 34 2.66 0.86 41.48
CA LEU A 34 2.74 2.22 40.92
C LEU A 34 1.37 2.84 40.59
N TYR A 35 0.28 2.18 40.97
CA TYR A 35 -1.08 2.64 40.72
C TYR A 35 -1.71 3.18 42.00
N CYS A 36 -2.53 4.21 41.84
CA CYS A 36 -3.33 4.82 42.89
C CYS A 36 -4.32 3.79 43.41
N VAL A 37 -4.30 3.55 44.73
CA VAL A 37 -5.21 2.58 45.38
C VAL A 37 -6.68 2.99 45.24
N ASN A 38 -6.96 4.26 44.93
CA ASN A 38 -8.34 4.77 44.85
C ASN A 38 -8.91 4.75 43.42
N CYS A 39 -8.18 5.30 42.44
CA CYS A 39 -8.66 5.32 41.05
C CYS A 39 -8.08 4.22 40.18
N CYS A 40 -7.19 3.38 40.71
CA CYS A 40 -6.46 2.34 39.99
C CYS A 40 -5.64 2.86 38.79
N GLU A 41 -5.34 4.16 38.79
CA GLU A 41 -4.56 4.82 37.73
C GLU A 41 -3.12 5.05 38.16
N PHE A 42 -2.19 5.18 37.20
CA PHE A 42 -0.79 5.53 37.53
C PHE A 42 -0.70 6.70 38.51
N LEU A 43 0.20 6.59 39.49
CA LEU A 43 0.41 7.64 40.49
C LEU A 43 1.00 8.89 39.86
N TRP A 44 0.38 10.06 40.04
CA TRP A 44 0.93 11.31 39.54
C TRP A 44 1.23 12.24 40.72
N PRO A 45 2.40 12.91 40.72
CA PRO A 45 2.70 13.95 41.69
C PRO A 45 1.58 15.01 41.74
N PRO A 46 1.18 15.46 42.94
CA PRO A 46 1.69 15.03 44.24
C PRO A 46 1.17 13.63 44.64
N ILE A 47 2.07 12.75 45.10
CA ILE A 47 1.77 11.39 45.57
C ILE A 47 1.69 11.41 47.09
N MET A 48 0.57 10.94 47.62
CA MET A 48 0.30 10.88 49.04
C MET A 48 0.31 9.43 49.53
N LEU A 49 1.01 9.15 50.62
CA LEU A 49 0.96 7.88 51.33
C LEU A 49 -0.17 7.92 52.37
N GLY A 50 -1.14 7.02 52.22
CA GLY A 50 -2.22 6.80 53.18
C GLY A 50 -2.19 5.41 53.80
N LYS A 51 -3.12 5.13 54.71
CA LYS A 51 -3.21 3.82 55.41
C LYS A 51 -3.37 2.61 54.48
N LYS A 52 -3.95 2.81 53.29
CA LYS A 52 -4.20 1.76 52.30
C LYS A 52 -3.15 1.71 51.18
N GLY A 53 -2.16 2.61 51.19
CA GLY A 53 -1.13 2.71 50.15
C GLY A 53 -1.04 4.09 49.51
N ASN A 54 -0.40 4.17 48.34
CA ASN A 54 -0.14 5.42 47.62
C ASN A 54 -1.40 5.92 46.88
N ILE A 55 -1.63 7.23 46.92
CA ILE A 55 -2.77 7.92 46.32
C ILE A 55 -2.26 9.08 45.46
N CYS A 56 -2.85 9.30 44.29
CA CYS A 56 -2.49 10.40 43.40
C CYS A 56 -3.13 11.74 43.81
N GLY A 57 -2.54 12.85 43.35
CA GLY A 57 -2.98 14.20 43.71
C GLY A 57 -4.43 14.53 43.32
N ASN A 58 -5.01 13.85 42.33
CA ASN A 58 -6.41 14.01 41.95
C ASN A 58 -7.38 13.34 42.94
N CYS A 59 -7.01 12.20 43.51
CA CYS A 59 -7.85 11.49 44.49
C CYS A 59 -7.69 12.03 45.91
N TRP A 60 -6.57 12.69 46.20
CA TRP A 60 -6.31 13.30 47.50
C TRP A 60 -7.25 14.47 47.84
N LYS A 61 -7.80 15.18 46.84
CA LYS A 61 -8.59 16.42 47.06
C LYS A 61 -9.83 16.26 47.97
N ASN A 62 -10.25 15.03 48.30
CA ASN A 62 -11.47 14.76 49.06
C ASN A 62 -11.26 14.35 50.54
N ASP A 63 -10.03 14.12 51.03
CA ASP A 63 -9.82 13.74 52.44
C ASP A 63 -8.44 14.16 52.95
N SER A 64 -8.40 15.15 53.85
CA SER A 64 -7.18 15.87 54.24
C SER A 64 -6.57 15.41 55.58
N LYS A 65 -7.15 14.40 56.26
CA LYS A 65 -6.63 13.90 57.53
C LYS A 65 -5.91 12.55 57.38
N GLY A 66 -4.59 12.55 57.57
CA GLY A 66 -3.79 11.32 57.73
C GLY A 66 -2.99 10.87 56.50
N PHE A 67 -2.74 11.77 55.56
CA PHE A 67 -1.91 11.51 54.38
C PHE A 67 -0.58 12.26 54.47
N ILE A 68 0.52 11.57 54.10
CA ILE A 68 1.88 12.14 54.12
C ILE A 68 2.41 12.18 52.68
N PRO A 69 2.97 13.29 52.19
CA PRO A 69 3.59 13.35 50.87
C PRO A 69 4.73 12.33 50.72
N ASN A 70 4.68 11.51 49.67
CA ASN A 70 5.70 10.50 49.38
C ASN A 70 6.75 11.04 48.40
N ILE A 71 7.51 12.04 48.85
CA ILE A 71 8.53 12.74 48.05
C ILE A 71 9.62 11.79 47.56
N ALA A 72 9.94 10.74 48.33
CA ALA A 72 10.91 9.72 47.94
C ALA A 72 10.45 8.94 46.71
N LEU A 73 9.19 8.50 46.70
CA LEU A 73 8.60 7.83 45.54
C LEU A 73 8.52 8.78 44.34
N GLU A 74 8.11 10.04 44.54
CA GLU A 74 8.09 11.04 43.46
C GLU A 74 9.46 11.20 42.79
N LYS A 75 10.52 11.43 43.57
CA LYS A 75 11.90 11.55 43.06
C LYS A 75 12.39 10.29 42.37
N THR A 76 11.99 9.12 42.87
CA THR A 76 12.35 7.83 42.26
C THR A 76 11.66 7.70 40.90
N LEU A 77 10.37 8.02 40.82
CA LEU A 77 9.60 7.96 39.58
C LEU A 77 10.16 8.90 38.49
N GLU A 78 10.75 10.05 38.84
CA GLU A 78 11.29 10.98 37.84
C GLU A 78 12.29 10.37 36.86
N ASN A 79 13.06 9.37 37.30
CA ASN A 79 14.14 8.75 36.53
C ASN A 79 13.83 7.32 36.07
N LEU A 80 12.66 6.78 36.43
CA LEU A 80 12.31 5.41 36.09
C LEU A 80 11.75 5.30 34.67
N SER A 81 12.21 4.27 33.96
CA SER A 81 11.60 3.78 32.73
C SER A 81 10.62 2.66 33.09
N ILE A 82 9.35 2.85 32.75
CA ILE A 82 8.26 1.94 33.08
C ILE A 82 7.59 1.40 31.82
N ARG A 83 7.00 0.21 31.92
CA ARG A 83 6.15 -0.38 30.88
C ARG A 83 4.73 0.19 30.94
N CYS A 84 4.05 0.23 29.81
CA CYS A 84 2.64 0.64 29.76
C CYS A 84 1.75 -0.31 30.60
N MET A 85 0.73 0.25 31.27
CA MET A 85 -0.29 -0.53 32.01
C MET A 85 -1.01 -1.53 31.10
N ASN A 86 -1.20 -1.19 29.83
CA ASN A 86 -1.86 -2.05 28.85
C ASN A 86 -0.88 -3.04 28.18
N SER A 87 0.25 -3.35 28.82
CA SER A 87 1.26 -4.25 28.25
C SER A 87 0.82 -5.70 28.18
N GLU A 88 -0.04 -6.13 29.12
CA GLU A 88 -0.72 -7.44 29.03
C GLU A 88 -1.66 -7.52 27.82
N ASN A 89 -2.21 -6.37 27.42
CA ASN A 89 -3.07 -6.23 26.23
C ASN A 89 -2.28 -6.03 24.93
N GLY A 90 -0.94 -6.10 24.97
CA GLY A 90 -0.08 -6.02 23.79
C GLY A 90 0.71 -4.71 23.61
N CYS A 91 0.53 -3.71 24.50
CA CYS A 91 1.32 -2.49 24.42
C CYS A 91 2.80 -2.73 24.77
N LYS A 92 3.69 -2.61 23.77
CA LYS A 92 5.14 -2.79 23.95
C LYS A 92 5.89 -1.53 24.36
N VAL A 93 5.19 -0.40 24.55
CA VAL A 93 5.83 0.87 24.86
C VAL A 93 6.43 0.85 26.27
N ARG A 94 7.71 1.19 26.32
CA ARG A 94 8.47 1.47 27.53
C ARG A 94 8.97 2.89 27.43
N ASN A 95 8.71 3.72 28.44
CA ASN A 95 9.17 5.10 28.42
C ASN A 95 9.42 5.62 29.85
N HIS A 96 10.12 6.76 29.95
CA HIS A 96 10.29 7.47 31.21
C HIS A 96 8.94 7.83 31.82
N TYR A 97 8.86 7.79 33.15
CA TYR A 97 7.62 8.00 33.90
C TYR A 97 6.90 9.30 33.51
N LYS A 98 7.64 10.41 33.36
CA LYS A 98 7.10 11.72 32.96
C LYS A 98 6.45 11.68 31.57
N GLU A 99 7.03 10.93 30.64
CA GLU A 99 6.53 10.80 29.27
C GLU A 99 5.41 9.75 29.16
N MET A 100 5.30 8.83 30.13
CA MET A 100 4.24 7.84 30.17
C MET A 100 2.83 8.48 30.32
N ALA A 101 2.73 9.68 30.88
CA ALA A 101 1.49 10.46 30.93
C ALA A 101 0.97 10.80 29.53
N VAL A 102 1.89 11.18 28.65
CA VAL A 102 1.60 11.54 27.27
C VAL A 102 1.22 10.28 26.50
N HIS A 103 2.02 9.21 26.64
CA HIS A 103 1.71 7.91 26.04
C HIS A 103 0.34 7.37 26.49
N LYS A 104 -0.02 7.46 27.78
CA LYS A 104 -1.31 6.94 28.29
C LYS A 104 -2.51 7.49 27.51
N LYS A 105 -2.51 8.78 27.20
CA LYS A 105 -3.60 9.42 26.43
C LYS A 105 -3.63 8.98 24.97
N GLN A 106 -2.50 8.49 24.46
CA GLN A 106 -2.28 8.11 23.07
C GLN A 106 -2.16 6.59 22.88
N CYS A 107 -2.23 5.82 23.97
CA CYS A 107 -2.06 4.38 23.96
C CYS A 107 -3.23 3.74 23.23
N THR A 108 -2.93 2.97 22.20
CA THR A 108 -3.93 2.33 21.34
C THR A 108 -4.58 1.13 22.00
N TYR A 109 -3.91 0.54 22.99
CA TYR A 109 -4.44 -0.54 23.84
C TYR A 109 -5.18 -0.03 25.09
N ARG A 110 -5.51 1.27 25.15
CA ARG A 110 -6.28 1.86 26.25
C ARG A 110 -7.74 1.43 26.15
N SER A 111 -8.33 1.02 27.26
CA SER A 111 -9.78 0.83 27.35
C SER A 111 -10.52 2.17 27.35
N PHE A 112 -11.65 2.22 26.64
CA PHE A 112 -12.51 3.39 26.59
C PHE A 112 -13.97 3.00 26.76
N SER A 113 -14.77 3.95 27.24
CA SER A 113 -16.23 3.78 27.35
C SER A 113 -16.86 3.78 25.97
N CYS A 114 -17.95 3.02 25.80
CA CYS A 114 -18.71 3.01 24.55
C CYS A 114 -19.01 4.44 24.08
N PRO A 115 -18.76 4.79 22.79
CA PRO A 115 -19.09 6.11 22.25
C PRO A 115 -20.58 6.48 22.43
N ILE A 116 -21.47 5.47 22.39
CA ILE A 116 -22.92 5.65 22.59
C ILE A 116 -23.27 5.98 24.05
N ASN A 117 -22.36 5.84 25.02
CA ASN A 117 -22.59 6.22 26.43
C ASN A 117 -23.16 7.64 26.59
N SER A 118 -22.73 8.57 25.72
CA SER A 118 -23.21 9.97 25.76
C SER A 118 -24.65 10.18 25.26
N ILE A 119 -25.27 9.17 24.64
CA ILE A 119 -26.61 9.21 24.06
C ILE A 119 -27.55 8.23 24.79
N ASP A 120 -27.09 7.01 25.03
CA ASP A 120 -27.92 5.89 25.53
C ASP A 120 -27.39 5.29 26.84
N HIS A 121 -26.50 6.02 27.55
CA HIS A 121 -25.94 5.61 28.85
C HIS A 121 -25.28 4.22 28.90
N CYS A 122 -24.87 3.67 27.76
CA CYS A 122 -24.16 2.40 27.69
C CYS A 122 -22.91 2.37 28.58
N GLU A 123 -22.87 1.45 29.56
CA GLU A 123 -21.80 1.33 30.55
C GLU A 123 -20.61 0.48 30.07
N TRP A 124 -20.64 0.01 28.81
CA TRP A 124 -19.58 -0.84 28.28
C TRP A 124 -18.22 -0.13 28.30
N LEU A 125 -17.21 -0.88 28.75
CA LEU A 125 -15.81 -0.51 28.80
C LEU A 125 -15.01 -1.63 28.15
N GLY A 126 -14.28 -1.30 27.09
CA GLY A 126 -13.51 -2.30 26.36
C GLY A 126 -12.45 -1.70 25.46
N TYR A 127 -11.88 -2.53 24.58
CA TYR A 127 -10.77 -2.19 23.70
C TYR A 127 -11.24 -1.99 22.25
N ASN A 128 -10.36 -1.45 21.39
CA ASN A 128 -10.65 -1.23 19.97
C ASN A 128 -11.14 -2.51 19.26
N ASN A 129 -10.49 -3.65 19.54
CA ASN A 129 -10.80 -4.93 18.89
C ASN A 129 -12.17 -5.50 19.28
N ASP A 130 -12.66 -5.16 20.47
CA ASP A 130 -13.95 -5.64 20.98
C ASP A 130 -15.10 -4.70 20.62
N LEU A 131 -14.80 -3.49 20.13
CA LEU A 131 -15.77 -2.43 19.86
C LEU A 131 -16.81 -2.86 18.83
N VAL A 132 -16.38 -3.49 17.72
CA VAL A 132 -17.31 -3.95 16.68
C VAL A 132 -18.23 -5.03 17.21
N HIS A 133 -17.68 -6.00 17.95
CA HIS A 133 -18.46 -7.07 18.54
C HIS A 133 -19.49 -6.52 19.54
N HIS A 134 -19.08 -5.59 20.40
CA HIS A 134 -19.99 -4.88 21.30
C HIS A 134 -21.12 -4.16 20.55
N PHE A 135 -20.81 -3.39 19.51
CA PHE A 135 -21.84 -2.72 18.70
C PHE A 135 -22.79 -3.71 18.03
N ILE A 136 -22.30 -4.87 17.56
CA ILE A 136 -23.15 -5.89 16.94
C ILE A 136 -24.17 -6.45 17.94
N GLN A 137 -23.77 -6.59 19.20
CA GLN A 137 -24.62 -7.17 20.24
C GLN A 137 -25.57 -6.15 20.86
N GLU A 138 -25.06 -4.99 21.24
CA GLU A 138 -25.79 -4.02 22.07
C GLU A 138 -26.34 -2.83 21.26
N HIS A 139 -25.77 -2.52 20.09
CA HIS A 139 -26.14 -1.35 19.28
C HIS A 139 -26.25 -1.64 17.76
N PRO A 140 -26.95 -2.70 17.33
CA PRO A 140 -26.99 -3.11 15.92
C PRO A 140 -27.57 -2.05 14.98
N GLN A 141 -28.50 -1.21 15.45
CA GLN A 141 -29.13 -0.11 14.72
C GLN A 141 -28.17 1.06 14.41
N ASN A 142 -27.01 1.08 15.05
CA ASN A 142 -25.97 2.08 14.84
C ASN A 142 -24.86 1.60 13.90
N ILE A 143 -24.99 0.40 13.31
CA ILE A 143 -24.01 -0.17 12.39
C ILE A 143 -24.41 0.06 10.94
N ILE A 144 -23.44 0.46 10.12
CA ILE A 144 -23.60 0.63 8.69
C ILE A 144 -22.50 -0.15 7.99
N LYS A 145 -22.90 -1.07 7.10
CA LYS A 145 -21.98 -1.86 6.29
C LYS A 145 -22.10 -1.38 4.85
N ALA A 146 -20.99 -0.97 4.24
CA ALA A 146 -20.96 -0.68 2.82
C ALA A 146 -19.71 -1.29 2.17
N GLU A 147 -19.91 -1.91 1.02
CA GLU A 147 -18.84 -2.57 0.25
C GLU A 147 -17.94 -1.54 -0.47
N ILE A 148 -18.44 -0.32 -0.62
CA ILE A 148 -17.76 0.81 -1.26
C ILE A 148 -17.34 1.86 -0.24
N ASN A 149 -16.34 2.68 -0.58
CA ASN A 149 -15.82 3.79 0.25
C ASN A 149 -16.79 4.98 0.38
N SER A 150 -18.10 4.76 0.23
CA SER A 150 -19.12 5.79 0.37
C SER A 150 -20.35 5.32 1.14
N VAL A 151 -20.85 6.16 2.04
CA VAL A 151 -22.05 5.90 2.86
C VAL A 151 -23.03 7.05 2.73
N LEU A 152 -24.31 6.73 2.57
CA LEU A 152 -25.40 7.69 2.59
C LEU A 152 -26.13 7.64 3.93
N LEU A 153 -26.19 8.75 4.66
CA LEU A 153 -26.93 8.92 5.91
C LEU A 153 -28.04 9.94 5.75
N ASN A 154 -29.17 9.72 6.43
CA ASN A 154 -30.21 10.74 6.58
C ASN A 154 -29.97 11.44 7.92
N VAL A 155 -29.81 12.76 7.89
CA VAL A 155 -29.53 13.59 9.07
C VAL A 155 -30.71 14.52 9.30
N ASP A 156 -31.26 14.52 10.52
CA ASP A 156 -32.28 15.47 10.95
C ASP A 156 -31.66 16.87 11.12
N VAL A 157 -32.21 17.86 10.42
CA VAL A 157 -31.74 19.26 10.43
C VAL A 157 -32.71 20.20 11.16
N GLU A 158 -33.83 19.66 11.67
CA GLU A 158 -34.89 20.38 12.36
C GLU A 158 -34.87 20.19 13.88
N ASN A 159 -34.32 19.07 14.37
CA ASN A 159 -34.19 18.76 15.79
C ASN A 159 -32.72 18.71 16.26
N ASP A 160 -32.47 19.08 17.52
CA ASP A 160 -31.16 18.91 18.14
C ASP A 160 -30.93 17.41 18.31
N VAL A 161 -30.06 16.87 17.47
CA VAL A 161 -29.80 15.44 17.41
C VAL A 161 -28.30 15.19 17.52
N LYS A 162 -27.93 14.23 18.37
CA LYS A 162 -26.59 13.66 18.42
C LYS A 162 -26.68 12.20 18.01
N GLU A 163 -26.12 11.86 16.85
CA GLU A 163 -26.06 10.50 16.34
C GLU A 163 -24.63 9.98 16.31
N ILE A 164 -24.48 8.70 16.64
CA ILE A 164 -23.22 7.97 16.47
C ILE A 164 -23.49 6.76 15.59
N LYS A 165 -22.72 6.61 14.51
CA LYS A 165 -22.79 5.44 13.61
C LYS A 165 -21.43 4.80 13.46
N LEU A 166 -21.36 3.48 13.60
CA LEU A 166 -20.19 2.68 13.27
C LEU A 166 -20.29 2.27 11.80
N MET A 167 -19.34 2.73 10.99
CA MET A 167 -19.28 2.48 9.56
C MET A 167 -18.17 1.46 9.25
N MET A 168 -18.52 0.37 8.58
CA MET A 168 -17.57 -0.61 8.06
C MET A 168 -17.45 -0.42 6.54
N LEU A 169 -16.30 0.07 6.08
CA LEU A 169 -16.04 0.50 4.70
C LEU A 169 -14.80 -0.19 4.17
N SER A 170 -14.95 -1.01 3.12
CA SER A 170 -13.85 -1.73 2.46
C SER A 170 -12.85 -2.35 3.46
N ASP A 171 -13.38 -3.07 4.45
CA ASP A 171 -12.68 -3.75 5.56
C ASP A 171 -12.01 -2.85 6.62
N ARG A 172 -12.40 -1.58 6.70
CA ARG A 172 -11.96 -0.63 7.74
C ARG A 172 -13.13 -0.14 8.57
N ILE A 173 -12.86 0.18 9.83
CA ILE A 173 -13.88 0.58 10.81
C ILE A 173 -13.70 2.06 11.14
N PHE A 174 -14.80 2.80 11.02
CA PHE A 174 -14.88 4.21 11.36
C PHE A 174 -16.07 4.45 12.27
N ILE A 175 -16.02 5.51 13.08
CA ILE A 175 -17.16 6.00 13.85
C ILE A 175 -17.47 7.42 13.38
N SER A 176 -18.66 7.67 12.86
CA SER A 176 -19.14 9.04 12.66
C SER A 176 -19.91 9.51 13.90
N LEU A 177 -19.58 10.72 14.33
CA LEU A 177 -20.33 11.49 15.30
C LEU A 177 -20.94 12.68 14.55
N ILE A 178 -22.26 12.74 14.52
CA ILE A 178 -23.03 13.80 13.89
C ILE A 178 -23.80 14.49 15.01
N SER A 179 -23.64 15.81 15.13
CA SER A 179 -24.35 16.62 16.11
C SER A 179 -24.95 17.82 15.40
N ASN A 180 -26.27 17.96 15.50
CA ASN A 180 -26.99 19.14 15.06
C ASN A 180 -27.24 20.06 16.28
N ASP A 181 -26.83 21.32 16.15
CA ASP A 181 -27.13 22.40 17.09
C ASP A 181 -27.94 23.48 16.36
N ILE A 182 -29.25 23.50 16.59
CA ILE A 182 -30.17 24.44 15.92
C ILE A 182 -29.99 25.85 16.46
N VAL A 183 -29.70 26.00 17.75
CA VAL A 183 -29.58 27.31 18.38
C VAL A 183 -28.45 28.09 17.71
N ASN A 184 -27.33 27.42 17.46
CA ASN A 184 -26.19 28.00 16.74
C ASN A 184 -26.26 27.80 15.22
N GLN A 185 -27.23 27.04 14.71
CA GLN A 185 -27.38 26.64 13.29
C GLN A 185 -26.13 25.93 12.74
N ILE A 186 -25.50 25.06 13.54
CA ILE A 186 -24.27 24.36 13.16
C ILE A 186 -24.47 22.85 13.20
N LEU A 187 -24.25 22.20 12.05
CA LEU A 187 -24.11 20.76 11.94
C LEU A 187 -22.62 20.40 12.08
N SER A 188 -22.29 19.65 13.12
CA SER A 188 -20.94 19.19 13.40
C SER A 188 -20.79 17.72 13.03
N VAL A 189 -19.84 17.43 12.15
CA VAL A 189 -19.56 16.07 11.67
C VAL A 189 -18.11 15.73 11.99
N THR A 190 -17.90 14.70 12.80
CA THR A 190 -16.58 14.17 13.13
C THR A 190 -16.51 12.71 12.73
N VAL A 191 -15.42 12.30 12.09
CA VAL A 191 -15.17 10.89 11.80
C VAL A 191 -13.93 10.44 12.53
N PHE A 192 -14.07 9.33 13.26
CA PHE A 192 -13.01 8.66 13.98
C PHE A 192 -12.57 7.39 13.26
N PHE A 193 -11.26 7.17 13.17
CA PHE A 193 -10.67 5.93 12.69
C PHE A 193 -10.45 4.98 13.85
N VAL A 194 -10.92 3.73 13.72
CA VAL A 194 -10.80 2.68 14.74
C VAL A 194 -9.75 1.67 14.27
N ASP A 195 -8.54 1.80 14.79
CA ASP A 195 -7.40 0.89 14.51
C ASP A 195 -6.42 0.95 15.68
N ASP A 196 -5.44 0.05 15.71
CA ASP A 196 -4.38 0.05 16.72
C ASP A 196 -3.24 1.02 16.39
N PHE A 197 -3.23 1.61 15.20
CA PHE A 197 -2.17 2.50 14.73
C PHE A 197 -2.69 3.92 14.47
N LYS A 198 -2.44 4.82 15.42
CA LYS A 198 -2.85 6.24 15.34
C LYS A 198 -2.39 6.95 14.07
N SER A 199 -1.18 6.66 13.57
CA SER A 199 -0.63 7.28 12.37
C SER A 199 -1.46 7.02 11.13
N LYS A 200 -2.12 5.87 11.04
CA LYS A 200 -2.94 5.50 9.87
C LYS A 200 -4.19 6.36 9.72
N ALA A 201 -4.65 7.03 10.79
CA ALA A 201 -5.78 7.94 10.69
C ALA A 201 -5.48 9.10 9.71
N ASN A 202 -4.21 9.53 9.63
CA ASN A 202 -3.76 10.57 8.71
C ASN A 202 -3.76 10.12 7.23
N ASP A 203 -3.84 8.81 6.98
CA ASP A 203 -3.92 8.24 5.63
C ASP A 203 -5.33 8.35 5.05
N TYR A 204 -6.28 8.91 5.78
CA TYR A 204 -7.67 9.03 5.36
C TYR A 204 -8.14 10.47 5.45
N GLN A 205 -8.86 10.87 4.43
CA GLN A 205 -9.65 12.09 4.39
C GLN A 205 -11.09 11.74 4.07
N PHE A 206 -12.03 12.53 4.56
CA PHE A 206 -13.44 12.41 4.16
C PHE A 206 -13.90 13.65 3.42
N ILE A 207 -14.71 13.43 2.41
CA ILE A 207 -15.57 14.45 1.82
C ILE A 207 -16.99 14.18 2.32
N VAL A 208 -17.64 15.23 2.81
CA VAL A 208 -19.07 15.21 3.10
C VAL A 208 -19.78 15.97 1.99
N GLN A 209 -20.68 15.28 1.29
CA GLN A 209 -21.57 15.88 0.28
C GLN A 209 -22.99 15.88 0.82
N LEU A 210 -23.63 17.05 0.80
CA LEU A 210 -25.01 17.21 1.25
C LEU A 210 -25.95 17.31 0.05
N SER A 211 -27.14 16.74 0.18
CA SER A 211 -28.19 16.77 -0.86
C SER A 211 -29.59 16.75 -0.24
N THR A 212 -30.55 17.33 -0.95
CA THR A 212 -31.96 17.47 -0.55
C THR A 212 -32.88 16.71 -1.51
N SER A 213 -34.16 16.48 -1.14
CA SER A 213 -35.07 15.60 -1.88
C SER A 213 -35.55 16.16 -3.21
N GLU A 214 -35.66 17.49 -3.32
CA GLU A 214 -36.20 18.16 -4.51
C GLU A 214 -35.08 18.58 -5.48
N ASN A 215 -34.93 17.76 -6.52
CA ASN A 215 -34.28 18.03 -7.82
C ASN A 215 -33.07 18.98 -7.89
N ALA A 216 -31.95 18.32 -8.16
CA ALA A 216 -30.80 18.74 -8.96
C ALA A 216 -29.79 19.71 -8.32
N LEU A 217 -28.72 19.10 -7.79
CA LEU A 217 -27.35 19.62 -7.84
C LEU A 217 -27.04 20.87 -7.00
N ILE A 218 -27.46 20.90 -5.74
CA ILE A 218 -26.69 21.62 -4.72
C ILE A 218 -25.92 20.59 -3.90
N SER A 219 -24.96 19.92 -4.56
CA SER A 219 -23.90 19.21 -3.85
C SER A 219 -22.94 20.25 -3.30
N HIS A 220 -23.15 20.70 -2.08
CA HIS A 220 -22.07 21.36 -1.37
C HIS A 220 -21.06 20.29 -0.96
N GLU A 221 -20.03 20.14 -1.78
CA GLU A 221 -18.83 19.40 -1.39
C GLU A 221 -18.13 20.23 -0.32
N THR A 222 -18.15 19.72 0.90
CA THR A 222 -17.35 20.31 1.97
C THR A 222 -15.88 20.00 1.74
N ASN A 223 -15.00 20.80 2.38
CA ASN A 223 -13.56 20.61 2.27
C ASN A 223 -13.14 19.18 2.67
N LYS A 224 -11.91 18.78 2.31
CA LYS A 224 -11.34 17.53 2.78
C LYS A 224 -10.94 17.68 4.25
N PHE A 225 -11.39 16.78 5.12
CA PHE A 225 -11.03 16.77 6.55
C PHE A 225 -10.30 15.49 6.92
N GLU A 226 -9.33 15.62 7.82
CA GLU A 226 -8.56 14.50 8.36
C GLU A 226 -9.41 13.66 9.30
N VAL A 227 -9.15 12.35 9.29
CA VAL A 227 -9.78 11.43 10.22
C VAL A 227 -9.03 11.44 11.54
N VAL A 228 -9.77 11.49 12.63
CA VAL A 228 -9.20 11.54 13.97
C VAL A 228 -9.10 10.12 14.51
N HIS A 229 -7.97 9.73 15.09
CA HIS A 229 -7.90 8.42 15.73
C HIS A 229 -8.83 8.33 16.95
N ILE A 230 -9.50 7.18 17.14
CA ILE A 230 -10.49 6.97 18.21
C ILE A 230 -9.94 7.22 19.62
N SER A 231 -8.63 7.09 19.85
CA SER A 231 -8.01 7.41 21.14
C SER A 231 -8.20 8.86 21.59
N ASN A 232 -8.43 9.78 20.63
CA ASN A 232 -8.67 11.19 20.90
C ASN A 232 -10.15 11.48 21.20
N TYR A 233 -11.03 10.48 21.08
CA TYR A 233 -12.44 10.63 21.40
C TYR A 233 -12.63 11.08 22.85
N ASN A 234 -13.40 12.15 23.04
CA ASN A 234 -13.90 12.61 24.32
C ASN A 234 -15.39 12.96 24.15
N LYS A 235 -16.17 12.90 25.23
CA LYS A 235 -17.62 13.22 25.23
C LYS A 235 -17.91 14.63 24.70
N ASP A 236 -16.94 15.55 24.84
CA ASP A 236 -17.00 16.96 24.44
C ASP A 236 -16.29 17.27 23.11
N TYR A 237 -15.89 16.25 22.34
CA TYR A 237 -15.15 16.47 21.08
C TYR A 237 -16.03 17.18 20.05
N ASN A 238 -15.68 18.42 19.68
CA ASN A 238 -16.44 19.27 18.75
C ASN A 238 -15.55 20.02 17.74
N ASP A 239 -14.39 19.44 17.40
CA ASP A 239 -13.43 19.99 16.43
C ASP A 239 -13.62 19.43 15.01
N GLY A 240 -14.73 18.72 14.76
CA GLY A 240 -15.08 18.21 13.44
C GLY A 240 -15.47 19.29 12.44
N LEU A 241 -15.81 18.86 11.23
CA LEU A 241 -16.36 19.74 10.19
C LEU A 241 -17.63 20.41 10.71
N LYS A 242 -17.67 21.74 10.65
CA LYS A 242 -18.84 22.56 11.01
C LYS A 242 -19.49 23.11 9.75
N ILE A 243 -20.77 22.81 9.58
CA ILE A 243 -21.58 23.23 8.43
C ILE A 243 -22.69 24.13 8.95
N ASP A 244 -22.85 25.30 8.32
CA ASP A 244 -23.95 26.22 8.63
C ASP A 244 -25.26 25.68 8.04
N ILE A 245 -26.20 25.33 8.92
CA ILE A 245 -27.51 24.79 8.58
C ILE A 245 -28.43 25.88 8.03
N GLY A 246 -28.22 27.13 8.43
CA GLY A 246 -28.94 28.29 7.89
C GLY A 246 -28.74 28.43 6.39
N LEU A 247 -27.59 28.02 5.85
CA LEU A 247 -27.38 27.94 4.40
C LEU A 247 -28.17 26.79 3.77
N LEU A 248 -28.21 25.61 4.40
CA LEU A 248 -28.93 24.44 3.88
C LEU A 248 -30.46 24.66 3.84
N LYS A 249 -31.02 25.27 4.89
CA LYS A 249 -32.46 25.60 5.01
C LYS A 249 -32.95 26.62 3.97
N ARG A 250 -32.05 27.37 3.33
CA ARG A 250 -32.43 28.30 2.24
C ARG A 250 -32.73 27.59 0.92
N PHE A 251 -32.31 26.33 0.80
CA PHE A 251 -32.40 25.55 -0.44
C PHE A 251 -33.33 24.33 -0.35
N SER A 252 -33.91 24.03 0.81
CA SER A 252 -34.90 22.97 1.01
C SER A 252 -35.72 23.18 2.27
N THR A 253 -36.99 22.77 2.23
CA THR A 253 -37.94 22.75 3.36
C THR A 253 -38.05 21.37 4.02
N ASP A 254 -37.18 20.42 3.65
CA ASP A 254 -37.24 19.06 4.17
C ASP A 254 -36.65 18.98 5.59
N SER A 255 -37.30 18.19 6.45
CA SER A 255 -36.82 17.93 7.81
C SER A 255 -35.50 17.14 7.85
N PHE A 256 -35.12 16.50 6.74
CA PHE A 256 -33.96 15.63 6.65
C PHE A 256 -33.05 16.01 5.47
N CYS A 257 -31.74 15.96 5.70
CA CYS A 257 -30.72 16.11 4.68
C CYS A 257 -30.01 14.78 4.43
N LYS A 258 -29.76 14.45 3.15
CA LYS A 258 -28.95 13.30 2.76
C LYS A 258 -27.47 13.68 2.79
N CYS A 259 -26.74 13.06 3.70
CA CYS A 259 -25.32 13.25 3.93
C CYS A 259 -24.53 12.06 3.39
N THR A 260 -23.81 12.27 2.28
CA THR A 260 -22.93 11.26 1.69
C THR A 260 -21.52 11.47 2.21
N PHE A 261 -21.00 10.45 2.88
CA PHE A 261 -19.61 10.36 3.31
C PHE A 261 -18.83 9.63 2.24
N LYS A 262 -17.76 10.22 1.73
CA LYS A 262 -16.83 9.56 0.82
C LYS A 262 -15.43 9.55 1.42
N ILE A 263 -14.88 8.36 1.62
CA ILE A 263 -13.49 8.20 2.04
C ILE A 263 -12.59 8.44 0.83
N LEU A 264 -11.71 9.40 0.99
CA LEU A 264 -10.51 9.55 0.19
C LEU A 264 -9.37 8.95 1.01
N SER A 265 -8.99 7.71 0.69
CA SER A 265 -7.75 7.17 1.21
C SER A 265 -6.59 7.93 0.54
N ASN A 266 -5.78 8.64 1.32
CA ASN A 266 -4.45 9.12 0.94
C ASN A 266 -3.44 7.97 0.83
N VAL A 267 -3.90 6.75 0.61
CA VAL A 267 -3.06 5.57 0.36
C VAL A 267 -2.37 5.77 -0.99
N CYS A 268 -1.31 6.58 -0.98
CA CYS A 268 -0.04 6.09 -1.47
C CYS A 268 0.30 4.91 -0.57
N GLU A 269 0.07 3.71 -1.08
CA GLU A 269 0.39 2.43 -0.45
C GLU A 269 1.66 2.54 0.40
N SER A 270 1.46 2.42 1.72
CA SER A 270 2.45 2.25 2.78
C SER A 270 3.90 2.35 2.31
N LYS A 271 4.51 3.54 2.43
CA LYS A 271 5.95 3.66 2.31
C LYS A 271 6.60 2.84 3.43
N THR A 272 7.23 1.74 3.07
CA THR A 272 8.22 1.07 3.92
C THR A 272 9.23 2.10 4.39
N SER A 273 9.64 2.07 5.66
CA SER A 273 10.65 3.01 6.16
C SER A 273 11.92 2.94 5.29
N GLU A 274 12.50 4.10 4.99
CA GLU A 274 13.69 4.19 4.14
C GLU A 274 14.86 3.36 4.70
N GLU A 275 14.98 3.28 6.02
CA GLU A 275 15.99 2.45 6.70
C GLU A 275 15.80 0.96 6.41
N LEU A 276 14.55 0.49 6.34
CA LEU A 276 14.26 -0.90 6.01
C LEU A 276 14.48 -1.16 4.52
N LEU A 277 14.11 -0.22 3.64
CA LEU A 277 14.33 -0.32 2.19
C LEU A 277 15.81 -0.43 1.80
N ARG A 278 16.69 0.28 2.50
CA ARG A 278 18.15 0.20 2.29
C ARG A 278 18.70 -1.22 2.45
N ASN A 279 18.11 -2.03 3.35
CA ASN A 279 18.53 -3.43 3.52
C ASN A 279 18.21 -4.31 2.31
N PHE A 280 17.35 -3.83 1.41
CA PHE A 280 17.00 -4.50 0.17
C PHE A 280 17.76 -3.92 -1.02
N GLU A 281 18.63 -2.93 -0.89
CA GLU A 281 19.37 -2.40 -2.04
C GLU A 281 20.47 -3.36 -2.49
N CYS A 282 20.48 -3.70 -3.77
CA CYS A 282 21.55 -4.51 -4.35
C CYS A 282 22.82 -3.66 -4.46
N PRO A 283 23.97 -4.08 -3.91
CA PRO A 283 25.21 -3.29 -3.91
C PRO A 283 25.83 -3.09 -5.30
N VAL A 284 25.30 -3.74 -6.33
CA VAL A 284 25.84 -3.73 -7.71
C VAL A 284 25.04 -2.79 -8.61
N CYS A 285 23.71 -2.85 -8.55
CA CYS A 285 22.83 -2.10 -9.45
C CYS A 285 21.99 -1.03 -8.74
N ASN A 286 22.09 -0.91 -7.42
CA ASN A 286 21.32 0.01 -6.57
C ASN A 286 19.79 -0.12 -6.72
N ASN A 287 19.32 -1.20 -7.35
CA ASN A 287 17.90 -1.55 -7.38
C ASN A 287 17.55 -2.41 -6.18
N TYR A 288 16.29 -2.36 -5.76
CA TYR A 288 15.78 -3.22 -4.70
C TYR A 288 15.79 -4.70 -5.12
N MET A 289 16.46 -5.52 -4.30
CA MET A 289 16.51 -6.98 -4.37
C MET A 289 15.10 -7.54 -4.14
N ARG A 290 14.65 -8.35 -5.09
CA ARG A 290 13.39 -9.09 -5.06
C ARG A 290 13.72 -10.56 -5.30
N ALA A 291 12.85 -11.47 -4.87
CA ALA A 291 13.06 -12.90 -5.05
C ALA A 291 13.25 -13.26 -6.55
N PRO A 292 14.16 -14.21 -6.86
CA PRO A 292 15.16 -14.81 -5.96
C PRO A 292 16.28 -13.85 -5.51
N ILE A 293 16.63 -13.89 -4.22
CA ILE A 293 17.76 -13.14 -3.63
C ILE A 293 18.88 -14.12 -3.29
N TYR A 294 20.08 -13.88 -3.78
CA TYR A 294 21.24 -14.76 -3.59
C TYR A 294 22.13 -14.25 -2.47
N GLN A 295 22.84 -15.13 -1.77
CA GLN A 295 23.69 -14.78 -0.65
C GLN A 295 25.02 -15.55 -0.68
N CYS A 296 26.13 -14.87 -0.41
CA CYS A 296 27.43 -15.52 -0.26
C CYS A 296 27.57 -16.21 1.10
N LEU A 297 28.62 -17.01 1.28
CA LEU A 297 28.87 -17.73 2.54
C LEU A 297 29.03 -16.81 3.76
N SER A 298 29.49 -15.58 3.57
CA SER A 298 29.62 -14.58 4.64
C SER A 298 28.32 -13.84 4.96
N GLY A 299 27.27 -14.02 4.15
CA GLY A 299 25.95 -13.47 4.41
C GLY A 299 25.53 -12.24 3.59
N HIS A 300 26.33 -11.76 2.63
CA HIS A 300 25.97 -10.62 1.79
C HIS A 300 25.00 -11.00 0.66
N SER A 301 23.94 -10.21 0.48
CA SER A 301 22.87 -10.49 -0.49
C SER A 301 23.06 -9.76 -1.83
N ILE A 302 22.65 -10.39 -2.93
CA ILE A 302 22.72 -9.88 -4.31
C ILE A 302 21.41 -10.22 -5.06
N CYS A 303 20.93 -9.31 -5.92
CA CYS A 303 19.72 -9.53 -6.71
C CYS A 303 19.92 -10.56 -7.84
N LYS A 304 18.80 -11.12 -8.32
CA LYS A 304 18.77 -12.07 -9.45
C LYS A 304 19.39 -11.56 -10.75
N GLN A 305 19.32 -10.26 -11.03
CA GLN A 305 19.84 -9.69 -12.29
C GLN A 305 21.36 -9.57 -12.28
N CYS A 306 21.96 -9.36 -11.11
CA CYS A 306 23.40 -9.21 -10.95
C CYS A 306 24.10 -10.55 -10.73
N LYS A 307 23.42 -11.54 -10.14
CA LYS A 307 24.01 -12.85 -9.85
C LYS A 307 24.68 -13.54 -11.06
N PRO A 308 24.09 -13.61 -12.27
CA PRO A 308 24.72 -14.27 -13.41
C PRO A 308 26.00 -13.58 -13.91
N LYS A 309 26.20 -12.30 -13.55
CA LYS A 309 27.36 -11.50 -13.97
C LYS A 309 28.53 -11.62 -12.98
N LEU A 310 28.36 -12.35 -11.89
CA LEU A 310 29.27 -12.39 -10.76
C LEU A 310 29.57 -13.83 -10.34
N MET A 311 30.86 -14.14 -10.22
CA MET A 311 31.34 -15.38 -9.60
C MET A 311 31.60 -15.17 -8.10
N ASP A 312 32.25 -14.05 -7.76
CA ASP A 312 32.60 -13.70 -6.38
C ASP A 312 31.71 -12.59 -5.82
N CYS A 313 31.57 -12.56 -4.49
CA CYS A 313 30.84 -11.52 -3.79
C CYS A 313 31.54 -10.16 -3.95
N PRO A 314 30.85 -9.10 -4.38
CA PRO A 314 31.46 -7.79 -4.59
C PRO A 314 31.87 -7.08 -3.29
N ILE A 315 31.40 -7.56 -2.13
CA ILE A 315 31.67 -6.95 -0.82
C ILE A 315 32.82 -7.67 -0.11
N CYS A 316 32.81 -9.01 -0.06
CA CYS A 316 33.79 -9.79 0.70
C CYS A 316 34.69 -10.70 -0.15
N HIS A 317 34.54 -10.69 -1.48
CA HIS A 317 35.31 -11.50 -2.44
C HIS A 317 35.28 -13.03 -2.21
N SER A 318 34.38 -13.51 -1.36
CA SER A 318 34.12 -14.95 -1.19
C SER A 318 33.25 -15.47 -2.33
N ASP A 319 33.32 -16.77 -2.58
CA ASP A 319 32.45 -17.44 -3.57
C ASP A 319 30.97 -17.11 -3.29
N LEU A 320 30.30 -16.60 -4.32
CA LEU A 320 28.88 -16.22 -4.25
C LEU A 320 27.99 -17.47 -4.33
N GLY A 321 28.50 -18.59 -4.83
CA GLY A 321 27.78 -19.86 -4.91
C GLY A 321 26.44 -19.73 -5.65
N ASN A 322 25.43 -20.52 -5.27
CA ASN A 322 24.04 -20.39 -5.74
C ASN A 322 23.02 -20.41 -4.57
N THR A 323 23.48 -20.12 -3.36
CA THR A 323 22.65 -20.11 -2.15
C THR A 323 21.66 -18.96 -2.18
N ARG A 324 20.39 -19.23 -1.85
CA ARG A 324 19.32 -18.23 -1.78
C ARG A 324 19.03 -17.81 -0.35
N ASN A 325 18.74 -16.52 -0.16
CA ASN A 325 18.36 -15.95 1.13
C ASN A 325 16.83 -16.00 1.31
N TYR A 326 16.32 -17.18 1.65
CA TYR A 326 14.87 -17.38 1.85
C TYR A 326 14.29 -16.51 2.97
N SER A 327 15.08 -16.15 3.98
CA SER A 327 14.64 -15.24 5.04
C SER A 327 14.36 -13.85 4.49
N LEU A 328 15.30 -13.28 3.71
CA LEU A 328 15.12 -11.97 3.11
C LEU A 328 14.02 -11.96 2.05
N GLU A 329 13.87 -13.04 1.28
CA GLU A 329 12.72 -13.24 0.38
C GLU A 329 11.39 -13.35 1.15
N SER A 330 11.37 -13.95 2.34
CA SER A 330 10.17 -14.00 3.16
C SER A 330 9.80 -12.61 3.69
N PHE A 331 10.79 -11.78 4.03
CA PHE A 331 10.56 -10.40 4.46
C PHE A 331 10.08 -9.49 3.31
N SER A 332 10.59 -9.67 2.09
CA SER A 332 10.17 -8.86 0.94
C SER A 332 8.69 -9.00 0.60
N ASN A 333 8.05 -10.12 0.96
CA ASN A 333 6.61 -10.32 0.78
C ASN A 333 5.73 -9.37 1.61
N GLY A 334 6.23 -8.86 2.74
CA GLY A 334 5.51 -7.94 3.62
C GLY A 334 5.87 -6.47 3.42
N ILE A 335 6.72 -6.16 2.43
CA ILE A 335 7.34 -4.86 2.23
C ILE A 335 6.87 -4.27 0.91
N TYR A 336 6.59 -2.97 0.93
CA TYR A 336 6.23 -2.19 -0.24
C TYR A 336 7.49 -1.57 -0.82
N PHE A 337 7.78 -1.91 -2.07
CA PHE A 337 8.89 -1.34 -2.81
C PHE A 337 8.39 -0.15 -3.63
N PRO A 338 9.14 0.96 -3.66
CA PRO A 338 8.82 2.03 -4.60
C PRO A 338 9.02 1.53 -6.04
N CYS A 339 8.20 2.06 -6.95
CA CYS A 339 8.34 1.79 -8.37
C CYS A 339 9.78 2.09 -8.85
N SER A 340 10.34 1.25 -9.72
CA SER A 340 11.67 1.49 -10.31
C SER A 340 11.80 2.85 -11.02
N TYR A 341 10.67 3.44 -11.44
CA TYR A 341 10.61 4.76 -12.07
C TYR A 341 10.31 5.90 -11.09
N TYR A 342 10.53 5.70 -9.78
CA TYR A 342 10.32 6.72 -8.74
C TYR A 342 11.09 8.01 -9.01
N HIS A 343 12.37 7.89 -9.37
CA HIS A 343 13.23 9.01 -9.77
C HIS A 343 12.73 9.79 -11.01
N ARG A 344 11.77 9.24 -11.76
CA ARG A 344 11.15 9.88 -12.94
C ARG A 344 9.75 10.45 -12.66
N GLY A 345 9.30 10.38 -11.41
CA GLY A 345 8.02 10.94 -10.95
C GLY A 345 6.93 9.91 -10.61
N CYS A 346 7.24 8.60 -10.61
CA CYS A 346 6.28 7.59 -10.15
C CYS A 346 6.31 7.42 -8.63
N GLU A 347 5.41 8.07 -7.90
CA GLU A 347 5.38 8.03 -6.43
C GLU A 347 4.71 6.78 -5.83
N GLN A 348 4.33 5.81 -6.67
CA GLN A 348 3.61 4.61 -6.25
C GLN A 348 4.57 3.54 -5.69
N SER A 349 4.11 2.79 -4.70
CA SER A 349 4.87 1.71 -4.05
C SER A 349 3.99 0.47 -3.94
N PHE A 350 4.53 -0.72 -4.20
CA PHE A 350 3.74 -1.95 -4.27
C PHE A 350 4.43 -3.09 -3.55
N LEU A 351 3.65 -4.07 -3.08
CA LEU A 351 4.19 -5.37 -2.65
C LEU A 351 4.90 -6.06 -3.82
N GLU A 352 5.86 -6.93 -3.51
CA GLU A 352 6.65 -7.67 -4.51
C GLU A 352 5.81 -8.38 -5.58
N LYS A 353 4.66 -8.94 -5.18
CA LYS A 353 3.76 -9.68 -6.07
C LYS A 353 3.05 -8.79 -7.12
N ASP A 354 2.89 -7.51 -6.83
CA ASP A 354 2.08 -6.59 -7.65
C ASP A 354 2.95 -5.55 -8.38
N ILE A 355 4.15 -5.26 -7.87
CA ILE A 355 5.03 -4.24 -8.45
C ILE A 355 5.41 -4.52 -9.90
N ASN A 356 5.62 -5.78 -10.27
CA ASN A 356 5.99 -6.13 -11.66
C ASN A 356 4.85 -5.88 -12.64
N LYS A 357 3.58 -5.98 -12.19
CA LYS A 357 2.42 -5.64 -12.99
C LYS A 357 2.40 -4.14 -13.23
N HIS A 358 2.53 -3.36 -12.15
CA HIS A 358 2.60 -1.90 -12.23
C HIS A 358 3.76 -1.42 -13.10
N GLU A 359 4.99 -1.89 -12.87
CA GLU A 359 6.18 -1.45 -13.61
C GLU A 359 6.08 -1.76 -15.11
N GLY A 360 5.33 -2.80 -15.48
CA GLY A 360 5.01 -3.10 -16.88
C GLY A 360 4.10 -2.08 -17.55
N ASP A 361 3.15 -1.53 -16.80
CA ASP A 361 2.11 -0.59 -17.24
C ASP A 361 2.38 0.87 -16.80
N CYS A 362 3.51 1.13 -16.14
CA CYS A 362 3.79 2.42 -15.54
C CYS A 362 3.95 3.51 -16.60
N ARG A 363 3.22 4.63 -16.46
CA ARG A 363 3.32 5.79 -17.36
C ARG A 363 4.71 6.43 -17.43
N PHE A 364 5.54 6.21 -16.41
CA PHE A 364 6.91 6.73 -16.32
C PHE A 364 7.96 5.72 -16.82
N ARG A 365 7.52 4.53 -17.26
CA ARG A 365 8.38 3.53 -17.91
C ARG A 365 9.05 4.14 -19.11
N SER A 366 10.34 3.85 -19.24
CA SER A 366 11.13 4.29 -20.39
C SER A 366 11.38 3.11 -21.32
N TYR A 367 11.32 3.41 -22.60
CA TYR A 367 11.44 2.46 -23.69
C TYR A 367 12.72 2.75 -24.45
N ILE A 368 13.48 1.68 -24.72
CA ILE A 368 14.58 1.70 -25.67
C ILE A 368 13.97 1.68 -27.06
N CYS A 369 14.53 2.47 -28.00
CA CYS A 369 14.07 2.47 -29.38
C CYS A 369 14.00 1.03 -29.94
N PRO A 370 12.95 0.65 -30.69
CA PRO A 370 12.86 -0.63 -31.42
C PRO A 370 14.06 -0.95 -32.34
N PHE A 371 14.83 0.07 -32.71
CA PHE A 371 16.06 -0.01 -33.50
C PHE A 371 17.34 0.08 -32.63
N GLY A 372 17.20 -0.14 -31.32
CA GLY A 372 18.25 -0.10 -30.30
C GLY A 372 19.46 -0.97 -30.64
N ASN A 373 19.19 -2.21 -31.03
CA ASN A 373 20.24 -3.19 -31.30
C ASN A 373 20.80 -3.08 -32.72
N THR A 374 20.28 -2.16 -33.54
CA THR A 374 20.74 -1.97 -34.92
C THR A 374 21.60 -0.72 -35.05
N TYR A 375 21.07 0.46 -34.72
CA TYR A 375 21.78 1.74 -34.94
C TYR A 375 21.20 2.95 -34.17
N CYS A 376 20.35 2.75 -33.15
CA CYS A 376 19.68 3.87 -32.47
C CYS A 376 19.71 3.78 -30.94
N ASP A 377 20.48 4.65 -30.29
CA ASP A 377 20.64 4.65 -28.82
C ASP A 377 19.54 5.43 -28.06
N TRP A 378 18.40 5.73 -28.71
CA TRP A 378 17.36 6.55 -28.10
C TRP A 378 16.63 5.82 -26.97
N ILE A 379 16.42 6.51 -25.84
CA ILE A 379 15.68 6.03 -24.67
C ILE A 379 14.78 7.13 -24.14
N GLY A 380 13.49 6.84 -23.91
CA GLY A 380 12.57 7.85 -23.38
C GLY A 380 11.15 7.32 -23.11
N LEU A 381 10.21 8.24 -22.84
CA LEU A 381 8.80 7.93 -22.60
C LEU A 381 8.10 7.47 -23.88
N LEU A 382 7.04 6.67 -23.75
CA LEU A 382 6.26 6.14 -24.89
C LEU A 382 5.71 7.25 -25.81
N THR A 383 5.25 8.35 -25.23
CA THR A 383 4.77 9.54 -25.95
C THR A 383 5.85 10.14 -26.85
N ASN A 384 7.09 10.17 -26.37
CA ASN A 384 8.22 10.73 -27.10
C ASN A 384 8.78 9.72 -28.11
N LEU A 385 8.66 8.42 -27.84
CA LEU A 385 9.07 7.36 -28.76
C LEU A 385 8.27 7.43 -30.06
N SER A 386 6.96 7.63 -29.96
CA SER A 386 6.09 7.82 -31.14
C SER A 386 6.58 8.95 -32.04
N CYS A 387 7.03 10.06 -31.47
CA CYS A 387 7.55 11.20 -32.20
C CYS A 387 8.95 10.90 -32.78
N HIS A 388 9.81 10.27 -31.98
CA HIS A 388 11.15 9.85 -32.40
C HIS A 388 11.09 8.94 -33.64
N LEU A 389 10.27 7.89 -33.62
CA LEU A 389 10.14 6.95 -34.74
C LEU A 389 9.71 7.64 -36.04
N LYS A 390 8.72 8.54 -35.96
CA LYS A 390 8.20 9.29 -37.12
C LYS A 390 9.22 10.25 -37.74
N ASN A 391 10.17 10.75 -36.96
CA ASN A 391 11.10 11.78 -37.42
C ASN A 391 12.48 11.23 -37.77
N VAL A 392 12.89 10.13 -37.13
CA VAL A 392 14.24 9.55 -37.27
C VAL A 392 14.24 8.27 -38.11
N HIS A 393 13.19 7.45 -38.00
CA HIS A 393 13.08 6.15 -38.68
C HIS A 393 11.95 6.16 -39.72
N THR A 394 11.91 7.20 -40.56
CA THR A 394 10.86 7.44 -41.56
C THR A 394 10.77 6.37 -42.64
N ASP A 395 11.88 5.69 -42.92
CA ASP A 395 12.04 4.62 -43.90
C ASP A 395 11.62 3.24 -43.37
N ALA A 396 11.57 3.08 -42.05
CA ALA A 396 11.26 1.82 -41.37
C ALA A 396 10.04 1.91 -40.44
N THR A 397 9.26 3.00 -40.50
CA THR A 397 8.05 3.20 -39.68
C THR A 397 6.85 3.48 -40.56
N TYR A 398 5.82 2.63 -40.47
CA TYR A 398 4.63 2.72 -41.31
C TYR A 398 3.37 3.01 -40.48
N MET A 399 2.59 4.02 -40.88
CA MET A 399 1.35 4.43 -40.22
C MET A 399 0.14 3.62 -40.75
N THR A 400 0.21 2.30 -40.63
CA THR A 400 -0.78 1.36 -41.19
C THR A 400 -0.87 0.12 -40.30
N ASN A 401 -2.01 -0.57 -40.36
CA ASN A 401 -2.18 -1.85 -39.69
C ASN A 401 -1.64 -3.03 -40.50
N GLN A 402 -1.20 -2.82 -41.74
CA GLN A 402 -0.64 -3.87 -42.58
C GLN A 402 0.47 -3.32 -43.46
N GLU A 403 1.52 -4.11 -43.66
CA GLU A 403 2.64 -3.76 -44.53
C GLU A 403 3.10 -4.98 -45.35
N LYS A 404 3.25 -4.77 -46.66
CA LYS A 404 3.74 -5.77 -47.59
C LYS A 404 5.24 -5.54 -47.79
N SER A 405 6.05 -6.46 -47.32
CA SER A 405 7.51 -6.37 -47.40
C SER A 405 8.08 -7.52 -48.22
N THR A 406 9.22 -7.26 -48.84
CA THR A 406 10.00 -8.25 -49.55
C THR A 406 11.35 -8.36 -48.85
N ALA A 407 11.66 -9.56 -48.37
CA ALA A 407 12.95 -9.85 -47.75
C ALA A 407 13.75 -10.81 -48.62
N PRO A 408 15.09 -10.66 -48.66
CA PRO A 408 15.93 -11.64 -49.31
C PRO A 408 15.79 -13.03 -48.65
N PHE A 409 15.80 -14.07 -49.48
CA PHE A 409 15.74 -15.48 -49.06
C PHE A 409 17.05 -16.17 -49.40
N TRP A 410 17.94 -16.28 -48.40
CA TRP A 410 19.27 -16.86 -48.57
C TRP A 410 19.45 -18.05 -47.64
N VAL A 411 19.33 -19.29 -48.12
CA VAL A 411 19.33 -20.50 -47.25
C VAL A 411 20.50 -20.58 -46.25
N GLU A 412 21.65 -19.99 -46.59
CA GLU A 412 22.91 -20.09 -45.82
C GLU A 412 23.39 -18.78 -45.18
N ARG A 413 22.63 -17.68 -45.26
CA ARG A 413 23.04 -16.40 -44.66
C ARG A 413 22.06 -15.96 -43.58
N HIS A 414 22.60 -15.49 -42.45
CA HIS A 414 21.80 -14.78 -41.46
C HIS A 414 21.35 -13.45 -42.05
N PHE A 415 20.06 -13.18 -41.92
CA PHE A 415 19.47 -11.91 -42.30
C PHE A 415 18.41 -11.56 -41.27
N CYS A 416 18.47 -10.33 -40.76
CA CYS A 416 17.49 -9.80 -39.84
C CYS A 416 16.98 -8.46 -40.38
N GLN A 417 15.66 -8.28 -40.35
CA GLN A 417 15.01 -7.04 -40.70
C GLN A 417 14.03 -6.65 -39.60
N THR A 418 14.09 -5.40 -39.18
CA THR A 418 13.16 -4.82 -38.21
C THR A 418 12.49 -3.60 -38.82
N TYR A 419 11.20 -3.45 -38.60
CA TYR A 419 10.44 -2.24 -38.92
C TYR A 419 9.28 -2.06 -37.93
N CYS A 420 8.68 -0.88 -37.90
CA CYS A 420 7.61 -0.55 -36.98
C CYS A 420 6.29 -0.29 -37.72
N LEU A 421 5.19 -0.82 -37.18
CA LEU A 421 3.82 -0.48 -37.58
C LEU A 421 3.17 0.35 -36.48
N MET A 422 2.59 1.49 -36.83
CA MET A 422 1.85 2.34 -35.91
C MET A 422 0.36 2.32 -36.29
N THR A 423 -0.46 1.65 -35.47
CA THR A 423 -1.90 1.46 -35.72
C THR A 423 -2.64 1.35 -34.39
N TYR A 424 -3.95 1.63 -34.40
CA TYR A 424 -4.81 1.55 -33.21
C TYR A 424 -4.36 2.44 -32.02
N GLY A 425 -3.49 3.42 -32.26
CA GLY A 425 -2.87 4.24 -31.21
C GLY A 425 -1.55 3.66 -30.65
N GLU A 426 -1.19 2.45 -31.07
CA GLU A 426 -0.07 1.68 -30.53
C GLU A 426 1.10 1.52 -31.52
N ILE A 427 2.26 1.12 -30.99
CA ILE A 427 3.48 0.86 -31.76
C ILE A 427 3.77 -0.65 -31.74
N PHE A 428 3.95 -1.25 -32.91
CA PHE A 428 4.30 -2.66 -33.06
C PHE A 428 5.66 -2.78 -33.75
N ARG A 429 6.63 -3.42 -33.09
CA ARG A 429 7.91 -3.80 -33.69
C ARG A 429 7.73 -5.14 -34.40
N VAL A 430 7.94 -5.16 -35.71
CA VAL A 430 7.96 -6.38 -36.51
C VAL A 430 9.41 -6.76 -36.76
N SER A 431 9.78 -7.99 -36.40
CA SER A 431 11.11 -8.54 -36.61
C SER A 431 11.03 -9.81 -37.45
N TYR A 432 11.83 -9.86 -38.51
CA TYR A 432 12.05 -11.02 -39.35
C TYR A 432 13.49 -11.48 -39.14
N GLU A 433 13.70 -12.75 -38.83
CA GLU A 433 15.02 -13.35 -38.75
C GLU A 433 15.08 -14.67 -39.52
N GLN A 434 16.18 -14.86 -40.22
CA GLN A 434 16.54 -16.12 -40.83
C GLN A 434 17.69 -16.78 -40.06
N GLU A 435 17.43 -17.97 -39.50
CA GLU A 435 18.41 -18.75 -38.74
C GLU A 435 18.20 -20.26 -38.96
N ASN A 436 19.28 -21.02 -39.14
CA ASN A 436 19.27 -22.50 -39.14
C ASN A 436 18.21 -23.14 -40.06
N GLY A 437 18.04 -22.63 -41.29
CA GLY A 437 17.06 -23.15 -42.26
C GLY A 437 15.60 -22.88 -41.89
N HIS A 438 15.35 -21.97 -40.95
CA HIS A 438 14.04 -21.49 -40.55
C HIS A 438 13.95 -19.98 -40.73
N GLN A 439 12.73 -19.52 -40.99
CA GLN A 439 12.38 -18.12 -41.06
C GLN A 439 11.39 -17.84 -39.96
N ASN A 440 11.75 -16.87 -39.13
CA ASN A 440 11.05 -16.49 -37.93
C ASN A 440 10.48 -15.09 -38.11
N TRP A 441 9.22 -14.93 -37.74
CA TRP A 441 8.59 -13.62 -37.66
C TRP A 441 8.00 -13.46 -36.27
N ALA A 442 8.31 -12.34 -35.65
CA ALA A 442 7.74 -11.97 -34.37
C ALA A 442 7.28 -10.52 -34.38
N VAL A 443 6.17 -10.28 -33.71
CA VAL A 443 5.62 -8.93 -33.53
C VAL A 443 5.54 -8.63 -32.04
N GLN A 444 6.15 -7.52 -31.61
CA GLN A 444 6.13 -7.06 -30.23
C GLN A 444 5.32 -5.77 -30.14
N LEU A 445 4.41 -5.68 -29.16
CA LEU A 445 3.76 -4.42 -28.80
C LEU A 445 4.71 -3.60 -27.90
N VAL A 446 5.02 -2.39 -28.34
CA VAL A 446 5.85 -1.43 -27.60
C VAL A 446 4.92 -0.53 -26.80
N GLY A 447 4.60 -0.95 -25.58
CA GLY A 447 3.64 -0.25 -24.72
C GLY A 447 3.37 -0.99 -23.42
N PRO A 448 2.28 -0.64 -22.72
CA PRO A 448 1.84 -1.30 -21.49
C PRO A 448 1.65 -2.81 -21.68
N LYS A 449 2.07 -3.61 -20.69
CA LYS A 449 1.95 -5.08 -20.71
C LYS A 449 0.49 -5.53 -20.80
N SER A 450 -0.41 -4.84 -20.11
CA SER A 450 -1.83 -5.15 -20.08
C SER A 450 -2.49 -5.18 -21.47
N GLU A 451 -1.96 -4.41 -22.42
CA GLU A 451 -2.53 -4.28 -23.76
C GLU A 451 -2.03 -5.34 -24.76
N THR A 452 -0.93 -6.04 -24.45
CA THR A 452 -0.33 -7.05 -25.36
C THR A 452 -1.31 -8.16 -25.76
N LYS A 453 -2.18 -8.58 -24.83
CA LYS A 453 -3.13 -9.68 -25.02
C LYS A 453 -4.32 -9.34 -25.91
N VAL A 454 -4.47 -8.08 -26.31
CA VAL A 454 -5.58 -7.58 -27.13
C VAL A 454 -5.25 -7.63 -28.62
N TYR A 455 -3.98 -7.87 -28.99
CA TYR A 455 -3.54 -7.84 -30.37
C TYR A 455 -2.96 -9.18 -30.82
N SER A 456 -3.32 -9.56 -32.05
CA SER A 456 -2.69 -10.64 -32.79
C SER A 456 -2.11 -10.10 -34.09
N TYR A 457 -1.23 -10.88 -34.70
CA TYR A 457 -0.69 -10.56 -36.01
C TYR A 457 -0.89 -11.74 -36.96
N GLU A 458 -1.12 -11.40 -38.21
CA GLU A 458 -1.29 -12.31 -39.34
C GLU A 458 -0.11 -12.10 -40.29
N ILE A 459 0.59 -13.18 -40.64
CA ILE A 459 1.58 -13.20 -41.71
C ILE A 459 0.99 -13.95 -42.87
N THR A 460 0.94 -13.31 -44.03
CA THR A 460 0.54 -13.93 -45.28
C THR A 460 1.69 -13.91 -46.27
N LEU A 461 2.20 -15.09 -46.61
CA LEU A 461 3.16 -15.26 -47.71
C LEU A 461 2.43 -15.25 -49.04
N ILE A 462 2.96 -14.52 -50.02
CA ILE A 462 2.35 -14.33 -51.33
C ILE A 462 3.32 -14.80 -52.41
N ASN A 463 2.92 -15.78 -53.21
CA ASN A 463 3.66 -16.11 -54.42
C ASN A 463 3.31 -15.09 -55.52
N GLU A 464 4.25 -14.23 -55.90
CA GLU A 464 4.01 -13.18 -56.90
C GLU A 464 3.66 -13.71 -58.30
N ARG A 465 4.17 -14.89 -58.69
CA ARG A 465 3.83 -15.54 -59.96
C ARG A 465 2.46 -16.22 -59.93
N LYS A 466 1.99 -16.63 -58.75
CA LYS A 466 0.68 -17.28 -58.53
C LYS A 466 -0.03 -16.63 -57.34
N PRO A 467 -0.66 -15.45 -57.51
CA PRO A 467 -1.23 -14.67 -56.40
C PRO A 467 -2.32 -15.41 -55.60
N HIS A 468 -2.95 -16.43 -56.20
CA HIS A 468 -3.93 -17.29 -55.52
C HIS A 468 -3.31 -18.26 -54.51
N LYS A 469 -2.00 -18.55 -54.62
CA LYS A 469 -1.27 -19.39 -53.67
C LYS A 469 -0.75 -18.51 -52.53
N LYS A 470 -1.44 -18.56 -51.40
CA LYS A 470 -1.09 -17.82 -50.18
C LYS A 470 -0.98 -18.79 -49.00
N LEU A 471 -0.04 -18.53 -48.11
CA LEU A 471 0.06 -19.21 -46.82
C LEU A 471 -0.12 -18.18 -45.72
N THR A 472 -1.13 -18.36 -44.88
CA THR A 472 -1.41 -17.44 -43.78
C THR A 472 -1.20 -18.12 -42.44
N ARG A 473 -0.51 -17.43 -41.54
CA ARG A 473 -0.29 -17.84 -40.14
C ARG A 473 -0.69 -16.70 -39.22
N LEU A 474 -1.29 -17.04 -38.10
CA LEU A 474 -1.75 -16.10 -37.09
C LEU A 474 -1.13 -16.47 -35.75
N ASP A 475 -0.69 -15.47 -35.00
CA ASP A 475 -0.12 -15.64 -33.67
C ASP A 475 -0.35 -14.37 -32.82
N LEU A 476 -0.05 -14.44 -31.53
CA LEU A 476 -0.25 -13.34 -30.58
C LEU A 476 0.94 -12.38 -30.56
N CYS A 477 0.66 -11.08 -30.45
CA CYS A 477 1.71 -10.10 -30.24
C CYS A 477 2.40 -10.31 -28.88
N GLN A 478 3.73 -10.23 -28.86
CA GLN A 478 4.53 -10.39 -27.66
C GLN A 478 4.78 -9.06 -26.94
N GLU A 479 5.23 -9.10 -25.70
CA GLU A 479 5.72 -7.92 -24.99
C GLU A 479 7.06 -7.44 -25.56
N TYR A 480 7.23 -6.13 -25.71
CA TYR A 480 8.52 -5.53 -26.00
C TYR A 480 9.42 -5.47 -24.75
N THR A 481 10.53 -6.22 -24.79
CA THR A 481 11.52 -6.30 -23.70
C THR A 481 12.85 -5.60 -24.02
N GLY A 482 13.06 -5.15 -25.26
CA GLY A 482 14.33 -4.57 -25.72
C GLY A 482 15.46 -5.58 -25.97
N ASN A 483 15.25 -6.88 -25.69
CA ASN A 483 16.21 -7.96 -25.94
C ASN A 483 15.84 -8.76 -27.20
N ASP A 484 16.82 -9.49 -27.75
CA ASP A 484 16.71 -10.24 -29.01
C ASP A 484 16.16 -11.68 -28.87
N ASP A 485 15.79 -12.13 -27.66
CA ASP A 485 15.12 -13.44 -27.42
C ASP A 485 13.65 -13.49 -27.90
N ILE A 486 13.35 -12.83 -29.01
CA ILE A 486 12.00 -12.57 -29.52
C ILE A 486 11.45 -13.81 -30.24
N PHE A 487 12.33 -14.65 -30.78
CA PHE A 487 11.96 -15.80 -31.60
C PHE A 487 11.71 -17.09 -30.80
N ASN A 488 11.68 -17.03 -29.46
CA ASN A 488 11.31 -18.20 -28.65
C ASN A 488 9.81 -18.56 -28.79
N HIS A 489 8.94 -17.56 -29.03
CA HIS A 489 7.49 -17.73 -29.18
C HIS A 489 6.98 -17.04 -30.45
N SER A 490 7.56 -17.37 -31.60
CA SER A 490 7.30 -16.72 -32.89
C SER A 490 6.73 -17.69 -33.92
N VAL A 491 6.16 -17.15 -35.01
CA VAL A 491 5.84 -17.98 -36.18
C VAL A 491 7.16 -18.42 -36.82
N LYS A 492 7.44 -19.73 -36.77
CA LYS A 492 8.60 -20.35 -37.42
C LYS A 492 8.13 -21.18 -38.60
N LEU A 493 8.67 -20.91 -39.77
CA LEU A 493 8.42 -21.71 -40.97
C LEU A 493 9.73 -22.27 -41.52
N PRO A 494 9.79 -23.56 -41.86
CA PRO A 494 10.99 -24.15 -42.43
C PRO A 494 11.20 -23.72 -43.88
N SER A 495 12.46 -23.53 -44.27
CA SER A 495 12.85 -23.01 -45.60
C SER A 495 12.31 -23.84 -46.78
N ASN A 496 12.08 -25.14 -46.59
CA ASN A 496 11.52 -26.03 -47.62
C ASN A 496 10.07 -25.70 -48.02
N ILE A 497 9.26 -25.19 -47.10
CA ILE A 497 7.90 -24.72 -47.40
C ILE A 497 7.97 -23.37 -48.14
N LEU A 498 8.94 -22.55 -47.76
CA LEU A 498 9.07 -21.17 -48.24
C LEU A 498 9.63 -21.09 -49.66
N SER A 499 10.45 -22.06 -50.10
CA SER A 499 10.96 -22.11 -51.48
C SER A 499 9.86 -22.11 -52.54
N GLU A 500 8.64 -22.55 -52.21
CA GLU A 500 7.50 -22.50 -53.13
C GLU A 500 6.86 -21.10 -53.25
N PHE A 501 7.22 -20.16 -52.37
CA PHE A 501 6.73 -18.79 -52.32
C PHE A 501 7.81 -17.77 -52.72
N THR A 502 9.07 -18.20 -52.86
CA THR A 502 10.17 -17.34 -53.26
C THR A 502 10.17 -17.04 -54.75
N ASN A 503 10.45 -15.79 -55.12
CA ASN A 503 10.66 -15.36 -56.49
C ASN A 503 12.02 -14.66 -56.59
N ASN A 504 12.88 -15.14 -57.50
CA ASN A 504 14.21 -14.57 -57.74
C ASN A 504 15.09 -14.44 -56.48
N GLY A 505 14.94 -15.35 -55.51
CA GLY A 505 15.68 -15.29 -54.24
C GLY A 505 15.10 -14.32 -53.22
N GLU A 506 13.88 -13.83 -53.43
CA GLU A 506 13.17 -12.94 -52.50
C GLU A 506 11.85 -13.58 -52.03
N LEU A 507 11.49 -13.33 -50.78
CA LEU A 507 10.27 -13.77 -50.15
C LEU A 507 9.38 -12.55 -49.88
N THR A 508 8.20 -12.54 -50.48
CA THR A 508 7.20 -11.49 -50.30
C THR A 508 6.18 -11.91 -49.26
N TYR A 509 6.03 -11.11 -48.20
CA TYR A 509 5.09 -11.36 -47.12
C TYR A 509 4.31 -10.10 -46.73
N LEU A 510 3.09 -10.29 -46.25
CA LEU A 510 2.22 -9.26 -45.70
C LEU A 510 2.06 -9.52 -44.22
N VAL A 511 2.46 -8.56 -43.38
CA VAL A 511 2.15 -8.58 -41.95
C VAL A 511 0.95 -7.69 -41.72
N ARG A 512 -0.07 -8.18 -41.02
CA ARG A 512 -1.25 -7.43 -40.62
C ARG A 512 -1.48 -7.56 -39.11
N ILE A 513 -1.66 -6.43 -38.44
CA ILE A 513 -2.05 -6.37 -37.03
C ILE A 513 -3.57 -6.41 -36.92
N LEU A 514 -4.06 -7.26 -36.04
CA LEU A 514 -5.47 -7.48 -35.77
C LEU A 514 -5.76 -7.18 -34.30
N LYS A 515 -6.87 -6.51 -34.03
CA LYS A 515 -7.39 -6.31 -32.68
C LYS A 515 -8.37 -7.43 -32.36
N ILE A 516 -8.07 -8.22 -31.32
CA ILE A 516 -8.92 -9.29 -30.83
C ILE A 516 -10.12 -8.63 -30.13
N ARG A 517 -11.34 -8.93 -30.60
CA ARG A 517 -12.56 -8.56 -29.88
C ARG A 517 -12.73 -9.55 -28.73
N ILE A 518 -12.58 -9.06 -27.49
CA ILE A 518 -12.90 -9.79 -26.26
C ILE A 518 -14.39 -9.64 -25.97
#